data_AF-A0A1L5L5N8-F1
#
_entry.id   AF-A0A1L5L5N8-F1
#
_cell.length_a   1.000
_cell.length_b   1.000
_cell.length_c   1.000
_cell.angle_alpha   90.00
_cell.angle_beta   90.00
_cell.angle_gamma   90.00
#
_symmetry.space_group_name_H-M   'P 1'
#
loop_
_entity.id
_entity.type
_entity.pdbx_description
1 polymer ?
#
loop_
_entity_poly.entity_id
_entity_poly.type
_entity_poly.pdbx_seq_one_letter_code
_entity_poly.pdbx_strand_id
1 'polypeptide(L)'
;MYELLWFLQGDTNAKYLQEHGVRIWNEWADPDGNLGHIYGFQWRSWPDYKGGNIDQISEAVETIKHNPDSRRIIVSAWNVADLKKPK
;
A
#
# COMPACT_ATOMS: atom_id res chain seq x y z
N MET A 1 -5.28 13.71 8.56
CA MET A 1 -5.98 12.52 8.05
C MET A 1 -5.76 12.40 6.53
N TYR A 2 -4.49 12.29 6.10
CA TYR A 2 -4.12 12.21 4.67
C TYR A 2 -3.28 10.96 4.36
N GLU A 3 -2.44 10.51 5.29
CA GLU A 3 -1.65 9.27 5.14
C GLU A 3 -2.52 8.03 4.89
N LEU A 4 -3.57 7.81 5.67
CA LEU A 4 -4.44 6.65 5.46
C LEU A 4 -5.17 6.72 4.10
N LEU A 5 -5.59 7.91 3.67
CA LEU A 5 -6.22 8.10 2.35
C LEU A 5 -5.22 7.79 1.23
N TRP A 6 -3.97 8.23 1.38
CA TRP A 6 -2.88 7.96 0.47
C TRP A 6 -2.57 6.45 0.37
N PHE A 7 -2.49 5.73 1.49
CA PHE A 7 -2.37 4.26 1.48
C PHE A 7 -3.55 3.58 0.79
N LEU A 8 -4.78 4.03 1.09
CA LEU A 8 -5.98 3.49 0.46
C LEU A 8 -6.04 3.80 -1.03
N GLN A 9 -5.41 4.86 -1.53
CA GLN A 9 -5.28 5.11 -2.97
C GLN A 9 -4.26 4.18 -3.65
N GLY A 10 -3.41 3.51 -2.87
CA GLY A 10 -2.32 2.69 -3.40
C GLY A 10 -1.08 3.50 -3.81
N ASP A 11 -1.07 4.79 -3.51
CA ASP A 11 0.02 5.69 -3.85
C ASP A 11 1.22 5.49 -2.92
N THR A 12 2.41 5.74 -3.45
CA THR A 12 3.70 5.61 -2.79
C THR A 12 4.61 6.81 -3.03
N ASN A 13 4.10 7.87 -3.67
CA ASN A 13 4.83 9.13 -3.81
C ASN A 13 4.41 10.12 -2.72
N ALA A 14 5.40 10.71 -2.04
CA ALA A 14 5.19 11.66 -0.95
C ALA A 14 4.58 12.99 -1.41
N LYS A 15 4.57 13.32 -2.71
CA LYS A 15 4.04 14.59 -3.24
C LYS A 15 2.59 14.84 -2.82
N TYR A 16 1.71 13.83 -2.87
CA TYR A 16 0.34 13.95 -2.38
C TYR A 16 0.29 14.43 -0.92
N LEU A 17 1.12 13.84 -0.05
CA LEU A 17 1.20 14.24 1.35
C LEU A 17 1.74 15.66 1.50
N GLN A 18 2.77 16.00 0.75
CA GLN A 18 3.43 17.30 0.77
C GLN A 18 2.49 18.43 0.35
N GLU A 19 1.67 18.22 -0.67
CA GLU A 19 0.62 19.14 -1.14
C GLU A 19 -0.43 19.40 -0.07
N HIS A 20 -0.68 18.41 0.80
CA HIS A 20 -1.60 18.52 1.93
C HIS A 20 -0.89 18.90 3.26
N GLY A 21 0.35 19.39 3.19
CA GLY A 21 1.11 19.88 4.35
C GLY A 21 1.67 18.79 5.26
N VAL A 22 1.60 17.51 4.87
CA VAL A 22 2.12 16.37 5.63
C VAL A 22 3.55 16.08 5.19
N ARG A 23 4.48 16.03 6.15
CA ARG A 23 5.93 15.90 5.89
C ARG A 23 6.58 14.65 6.50
N ILE A 24 5.80 13.80 7.17
CA ILE A 24 6.29 12.64 7.94
C ILE A 24 6.93 11.53 7.09
N TRP A 25 6.91 11.64 5.75
CA TRP A 25 7.55 10.69 4.82
C TRP A 25 8.74 11.29 4.05
N ASN A 26 9.02 12.58 4.24
CA ASN A 26 10.01 13.31 3.44
C ASN A 26 11.43 12.73 3.55
N GLU A 27 11.84 12.31 4.74
CA GLU A 27 13.20 11.84 4.99
C GLU A 27 13.53 10.51 4.30
N TRP A 28 12.51 9.77 3.87
CA TRP A 28 12.67 8.48 3.19
C TRP A 28 12.41 8.54 1.69
N ALA A 29 11.84 9.64 1.21
CA ALA A 29 11.53 9.83 -0.20
C ALA A 29 12.82 10.12 -0.98
N ASP A 30 12.88 9.63 -2.21
CA ASP A 30 13.91 10.03 -3.17
C ASP A 30 13.68 11.50 -3.65
N PRO A 31 14.57 12.09 -4.47
CA PRO A 31 14.40 13.45 -4.99
C PRO A 31 13.11 13.69 -5.78
N ASP A 32 12.52 12.64 -6.36
CA ASP A 32 11.27 12.69 -7.11
C ASP A 32 10.02 12.44 -6.25
N GLY A 33 10.22 12.18 -4.95
CA GLY A 33 9.19 11.91 -3.95
C GLY A 33 8.82 10.43 -3.82
N ASN A 34 9.47 9.51 -4.53
CA ASN A 34 9.10 8.10 -4.50
C ASN A 34 9.62 7.41 -3.24
N LEU A 35 8.82 6.46 -2.73
CA LEU A 35 9.17 5.63 -1.58
C LEU A 35 9.34 4.15 -1.94
N GLY A 36 9.20 3.80 -3.22
CA GLY A 36 9.16 2.41 -3.69
C GLY A 36 7.86 1.70 -3.29
N HIS A 37 7.87 0.38 -3.28
CA HIS A 37 6.69 -0.47 -3.06
C HIS A 37 6.33 -0.64 -1.57
N ILE A 38 5.99 0.46 -0.92
CA ILE A 38 5.59 0.48 0.49
C ILE A 38 4.09 0.19 0.68
N TYR A 39 3.53 0.52 1.84
CA TYR A 39 2.19 0.09 2.29
C TYR A 39 1.09 0.22 1.24
N GLY A 40 0.91 1.40 0.63
CA GLY A 40 -0.15 1.61 -0.37
C GLY A 40 -0.06 0.63 -1.53
N PHE A 41 1.14 0.45 -2.10
CA PHE A 41 1.39 -0.52 -3.16
C PHE A 41 1.10 -1.96 -2.71
N GLN A 42 1.58 -2.38 -1.53
CA GLN A 42 1.31 -3.75 -1.06
C GLN A 42 -0.17 -3.97 -0.75
N TRP A 43 -0.89 -2.95 -0.27
CA TRP A 43 -2.31 -3.07 0.08
C TRP A 43 -3.22 -3.15 -1.15
N ARG A 44 -2.93 -2.37 -2.20
CA ARG A 44 -3.80 -2.23 -3.38
C ARG A 44 -3.31 -2.98 -4.62
N SER A 45 -2.03 -3.34 -4.67
CA SER A 45 -1.35 -3.83 -5.88
C SER A 45 -0.26 -4.88 -5.57
N TRP A 46 -0.47 -5.76 -4.58
CA TRP A 46 0.51 -6.80 -4.25
C TRP A 46 0.78 -7.69 -5.48
N PRO A 47 2.03 -7.85 -5.94
CA PRO A 47 2.33 -8.62 -7.14
C PRO A 47 2.05 -10.11 -6.94
N ASP A 48 1.29 -10.73 -7.84
CA ASP A 48 0.98 -12.17 -7.78
C ASP A 48 2.12 -13.06 -8.30
N TYR A 49 3.20 -12.43 -8.81
CA TYR A 49 4.36 -13.04 -9.45
C TYR A 49 4.05 -13.89 -10.70
N LYS A 50 2.87 -13.69 -11.30
CA LYS A 50 2.40 -14.26 -12.57
C LYS A 50 2.06 -13.19 -13.61
N GLY A 51 2.29 -11.91 -13.28
CA GLY A 51 2.03 -10.76 -14.15
C GLY A 51 0.77 -9.97 -13.78
N GLY A 52 0.07 -10.36 -12.71
CA GLY A 52 -1.07 -9.65 -12.13
C GLY A 52 -0.76 -9.04 -10.77
N ASN A 53 -1.82 -8.55 -10.13
CA ASN A 53 -1.78 -7.96 -8.80
C ASN A 53 -2.98 -8.41 -7.95
N ILE A 54 -2.84 -8.26 -6.63
CA ILE A 54 -3.84 -8.60 -5.62
C ILE A 54 -4.17 -7.32 -4.84
N ASP A 55 -5.45 -6.93 -4.86
CA ASP A 55 -5.98 -5.81 -4.06
C ASP A 55 -6.56 -6.34 -2.75
N GLN A 56 -5.69 -6.43 -1.73
CA GLN A 56 -6.03 -7.00 -0.43
C GLN A 56 -7.12 -6.22 0.30
N ILE A 57 -7.21 -4.90 0.09
CA ILE A 57 -8.25 -4.06 0.73
C ILE A 57 -9.62 -4.40 0.17
N SER A 58 -9.72 -4.49 -1.17
CA SER A 58 -10.97 -4.88 -1.82
C SER A 58 -11.38 -6.29 -1.41
N GLU A 59 -10.46 -7.26 -1.40
CA GLU A 59 -10.74 -8.63 -0.95
C GLU A 59 -11.20 -8.70 0.52
N ALA A 60 -10.56 -7.94 1.41
CA ALA A 60 -10.94 -7.88 2.82
C ALA A 60 -12.36 -7.30 2.99
N VAL A 61 -12.66 -6.18 2.31
CA VAL A 61 -13.99 -5.55 2.35
C VAL A 61 -15.06 -6.50 1.81
N GLU A 62 -14.81 -7.16 0.68
CA GLU A 62 -15.75 -8.11 0.09
C GLU A 62 -15.95 -9.34 0.98
N THR A 63 -14.90 -9.82 1.64
CA THR A 63 -15.00 -10.93 2.60
C THR A 63 -15.80 -10.52 3.84
N ILE A 64 -15.60 -9.31 4.38
CA ILE A 64 -16.41 -8.81 5.50
C ILE A 64 -17.90 -8.77 5.14
N LYS A 65 -18.23 -8.33 3.93
CA LYS A 65 -19.63 -8.22 3.47
C LYS A 65 -20.29 -9.59 3.29
N HIS A 66 -19.57 -10.58 2.77
CA HIS A 66 -20.17 -11.83 2.29
C HIS A 66 -19.81 -13.07 3.14
N ASN A 67 -18.75 -13.01 3.94
CA ASN A 67 -18.29 -14.08 4.82
C ASN A 67 -17.60 -13.51 6.07
N PRO A 68 -18.33 -12.79 6.94
CA PRO A 68 -17.75 -12.06 8.07
C PRO A 68 -17.08 -12.97 9.11
N ASP A 69 -17.48 -14.25 9.20
CA ASP A 69 -16.89 -15.23 10.13
C ASP A 69 -15.55 -15.81 9.64
N SER A 70 -15.10 -15.39 8.45
CA SER A 70 -13.80 -15.78 7.91
C SER A 70 -12.68 -15.38 8.87
N ARG A 71 -11.91 -16.38 9.31
CA ARG A 71 -10.71 -16.20 10.14
C ARG A 71 -9.47 -15.80 9.33
N ARG A 72 -9.67 -15.39 8.07
CA ARG A 72 -8.62 -15.11 7.08
C ARG A 72 -8.78 -13.73 6.42
N ILE A 73 -9.53 -12.84 7.04
CA ILE A 73 -9.61 -11.43 6.63
C ILE A 73 -8.30 -10.75 7.06
N ILE A 74 -7.32 -10.74 6.16
CA ILE A 74 -5.95 -10.32 6.46
C ILE A 74 -5.47 -9.40 5.35
N VAL A 75 -4.77 -8.34 5.74
CA VAL A 75 -3.99 -7.47 4.84
C VAL A 75 -2.56 -7.46 5.37
N SER A 76 -1.60 -7.78 4.50
CA SER A 76 -0.18 -7.79 4.85
C SER A 76 0.60 -6.84 3.95
N ALA A 77 1.49 -6.06 4.55
CA ALA A 77 2.50 -5.28 3.81
C ALA A 77 3.87 -5.98 3.78
N TRP A 78 4.01 -7.16 4.39
CA TRP A 78 5.29 -7.85 4.51
C TRP A 78 5.58 -8.73 3.29
N ASN A 79 5.94 -8.08 2.18
CA ASN A 79 6.33 -8.75 0.95
C ASN A 79 7.83 -9.08 0.94
N VAL A 80 8.18 -10.28 1.40
CA VAL A 80 9.57 -10.72 1.59
C VAL A 80 10.42 -10.60 0.33
N ALA A 81 9.85 -10.91 -0.83
CA ALA A 81 10.56 -10.85 -2.11
C ALA A 81 10.79 -9.41 -2.60
N ASP A 82 10.04 -8.44 -2.07
CA ASP A 82 10.12 -7.02 -2.45
C ASP A 82 11.03 -6.21 -1.50
N LEU A 83 11.29 -6.70 -0.29
CA LEU A 83 12.07 -5.98 0.74
C LEU A 83 13.47 -5.53 0.30
N LYS A 84 14.10 -6.27 -0.62
CA LYS A 84 15.47 -6.01 -1.07
C LYS A 84 15.54 -5.16 -2.33
N LYS A 85 14.41 -4.77 -2.92
CA LYS A 85 14.46 -3.93 -4.10
C LYS A 85 14.98 -2.55 -3.71
N PRO A 86 15.96 -2.01 -4.45
CA PRO A 86 16.39 -0.63 -4.23
C PRO A 86 15.19 0.30 -4.45
N LYS A 87 15.19 1.41 -3.69
CA LYS A 87 14.26 2.51 -3.89
C LYS A 87 14.40 3.09 -5.29
#